data_AF-A0A7Y9FJC0-F1
#
_entry.id   AF-A0A7Y9FJC0-F1
#
_cell.length_a   1.000
_cell.length_b   1.000
_cell.length_c   1.000
_cell.angle_alpha   90.00
_cell.angle_beta   90.00
_cell.angle_gamma   90.00
#
_symmetry.space_group_name_H-M   'P 1'
#
loop_
_entity.id
_entity.type
_entity.pdbx_description
1 polymer ?
#
loop_
_entity_poly.entity_id
_entity_poly.type
_entity_poly.pdbx_seq_one_letter_code
_entity_poly.pdbx_strand_id
1 'polypeptide(L)'
;MDDDRGILVLPSALKRPGIEEADIEHALAFAVRSFDTDDWVMTIGPGRDGGLLEIGHRARWGFRFVVFHAMAARNQFLLHDEGR
;
A
#
# COMPACT_ATOMS: atom_id res chain seq x y z
N MET A 1 -2.42 8.04 -24.82
CA MET A 1 -1.07 7.47 -25.01
C MET A 1 -0.13 8.64 -24.79
N ASP A 2 0.53 8.87 -23.67
CA ASP A 2 0.99 8.04 -22.54
C ASP A 2 0.95 8.90 -21.27
N ASP A 3 0.30 8.46 -20.19
CA ASP A 3 0.73 8.83 -18.83
C ASP A 3 0.11 7.91 -17.76
N ASP A 4 0.08 6.60 -18.03
CA ASP A 4 -0.24 5.58 -17.02
C ASP A 4 1.08 4.99 -16.51
N ARG A 5 1.92 5.82 -15.89
CA ARG A 5 3.03 5.25 -15.12
C ARG A 5 2.39 4.50 -13.95
N GLY A 6 2.52 3.18 -13.94
CA GLY A 6 1.78 2.32 -13.01
C GLY A 6 1.99 2.76 -11.55
N ILE A 7 3.20 2.55 -11.05
CA ILE A 7 3.52 2.74 -9.63
C ILE A 7 4.86 3.49 -9.52
N LEU A 8 4.92 4.48 -8.63
CA LEU A 8 6.15 5.14 -8.19
C LEU A 8 6.35 4.86 -6.71
N VAL A 9 7.36 4.06 -6.36
CA VAL A 9 7.73 3.79 -4.98
C VAL A 9 8.79 4.80 -4.52
N LEU A 10 8.47 5.60 -3.51
CA LEU A 10 9.43 6.54 -2.93
C LEU A 10 10.37 5.83 -1.95
N PRO A 11 11.62 6.29 -1.78
CA PRO A 11 12.57 5.70 -0.82
C PRO A 11 12.05 5.61 0.62
N SER A 12 11.09 6.47 1.00
CA SER A 12 10.45 6.41 2.32
C SER A 12 9.63 5.13 2.55
N ALA A 13 9.06 4.53 1.50
CA ALA A 13 8.30 3.29 1.60
C ALA A 13 9.19 2.07 1.87
N LEU A 14 10.45 2.10 1.43
CA LEU A 14 11.41 1.00 1.55
C LEU A 14 12.28 1.07 2.81
N LYS A 15 11.93 1.93 3.78
CA LYS A 15 12.71 2.08 5.02
C LYS A 15 12.65 0.85 5.94
N ARG A 16 11.69 -0.05 5.73
CA ARG A 16 11.53 -1.26 6.54
C ARG A 16 12.26 -2.44 5.86
N PRO A 17 13.13 -3.17 6.58
CA PRO A 17 13.80 -4.32 6.00
C PRO A 17 12.77 -5.40 5.64
N GLY A 18 13.03 -6.10 4.53
CA GLY A 18 12.21 -7.23 4.08
C GLY A 18 10.94 -6.87 3.30
N ILE A 19 10.72 -5.59 2.96
CA ILE A 19 9.66 -5.17 2.04
C ILE A 19 10.32 -4.60 0.79
N GLU A 20 10.10 -5.25 -0.35
CA GLU A 20 10.62 -4.81 -1.65
C GLU A 20 9.50 -4.16 -2.48
N GLU A 21 9.86 -3.46 -3.55
CA GLU A 21 8.89 -2.85 -4.47
C GLU A 21 7.90 -3.88 -5.02
N ALA A 22 8.38 -5.07 -5.38
CA ALA A 22 7.53 -6.15 -5.89
C ALA A 22 6.47 -6.62 -4.88
N ASP A 23 6.73 -6.50 -3.57
CA ASP A 23 5.74 -6.83 -2.54
C ASP A 23 4.67 -5.74 -2.43
N ILE A 24 5.06 -4.48 -2.59
CA ILE A 24 4.14 -3.33 -2.65
C ILE A 24 3.24 -3.43 -3.88
N GLU A 25 3.82 -3.76 -5.04
CA GLU A 25 3.06 -3.96 -6.28
C GLU A 25 2.04 -5.10 -6.14
N HIS A 26 2.47 -6.23 -5.55
CA HIS A 26 1.58 -7.36 -5.29
C HIS A 26 0.43 -6.95 -4.35
N ALA A 27 0.73 -6.24 -3.25
CA ALA A 27 -0.28 -5.79 -2.30
C ALA A 27 -1.30 -4.83 -2.93
N LEU A 28 -0.87 -3.95 -3.83
CA LEU A 28 -1.77 -3.05 -4.56
C LEU A 28 -2.63 -3.78 -5.60
N ALA A 29 -2.08 -4.78 -6.29
CA ALA A 29 -2.80 -5.58 -7.28
C ALA A 29 -3.86 -6.49 -6.63
N PHE A 30 -3.58 -7.00 -5.43
CA PHE A 30 -4.45 -7.91 -4.68
C PHE A 30 -5.00 -7.27 -3.41
N ALA A 31 -5.35 -5.99 -3.49
CA ALA A 31 -5.90 -5.23 -2.38
C ALA A 31 -7.14 -5.93 -1.78
N VAL A 32 -7.12 -6.14 -0.46
CA VAL A 32 -8.24 -6.73 0.30
C VAL A 32 -9.12 -5.66 0.95
N ARG A 33 -8.53 -4.49 1.24
CA ARG A 33 -9.25 -3.36 1.83
C ARG A 33 -8.54 -2.06 1.54
N SER A 34 -9.29 -0.98 1.37
CA SER A 34 -8.75 0.38 1.29
C SER A 34 -9.54 1.32 2.18
N PHE A 35 -8.85 2.32 2.73
CA PHE A 35 -9.41 3.38 3.54
C PHE A 35 -8.97 4.71 2.94
N ASP A 36 -9.94 5.52 2.51
CA ASP A 36 -9.68 6.87 2.05
C ASP A 36 -9.47 7.79 3.26
N THR A 37 -8.44 8.62 3.17
CA THR A 37 -8.26 9.80 4.02
C THR A 37 -8.46 11.04 3.15
N ASP A 38 -8.50 12.23 3.75
CA ASP A 38 -8.70 13.48 3.00
C ASP A 38 -7.59 13.73 1.95
N ASP A 39 -6.37 13.20 2.14
CA ASP A 39 -5.19 13.50 1.32
C ASP A 39 -4.55 12.28 0.61
N TRP A 40 -4.86 11.06 1.06
CA TRP A 40 -4.21 9.82 0.60
C TRP A 40 -5.03 8.57 0.94
N VAL A 41 -4.63 7.41 0.42
CA VAL A 41 -5.32 6.14 0.63
C VAL A 41 -4.41 5.15 1.35
N MET A 42 -4.91 4.54 2.43
CA MET A 42 -4.30 3.36 3.03
C MET A 42 -4.88 2.12 2.35
N THR A 43 -4.05 1.29 1.73
CA THR A 43 -4.48 0.02 1.13
C THR A 43 -3.82 -1.14 1.85
N ILE A 44 -4.62 -2.14 2.20
CA ILE A 44 -4.17 -3.41 2.77
C ILE A 44 -4.22 -4.47 1.68
N GLY A 45 -3.14 -5.23 1.52
CA GLY A 45 -3.04 -6.34 0.57
C GLY A 45 -1.89 -7.28 0.93
N PRO A 46 -1.83 -8.48 0.35
CA PRO A 46 -0.75 -9.42 0.61
C PRO A 46 0.53 -9.01 -0.14
N GLY A 47 1.69 -9.19 0.48
CA GLY A 47 2.97 -9.28 -0.21
C GLY A 47 3.09 -10.61 -0.97
N ARG A 48 4.21 -10.84 -1.67
CA ARG A 48 4.39 -12.06 -2.48
C ARG A 48 4.48 -13.34 -1.63
N ASP A 49 4.78 -13.21 -0.35
CA ASP A 49 4.79 -14.31 0.64
C ASP A 49 3.43 -14.55 1.30
N GLY A 50 2.42 -13.74 0.97
CA GLY A 50 1.08 -13.81 1.57
C GLY A 50 0.94 -13.03 2.88
N GLY A 51 2.02 -12.46 3.42
CA GLY A 51 1.97 -11.57 4.58
C GLY A 51 1.24 -10.28 4.24
N LEU A 52 0.32 -9.83 5.09
CA LEU A 52 -0.42 -8.60 4.81
C LEU A 52 0.45 -7.36 5.03
N LEU A 53 0.34 -6.40 4.12
CA LEU A 53 1.04 -5.13 4.11
C LEU A 53 0.06 -3.96 4.18
N GLU A 54 0.47 -2.90 4.87
CA GLU A 54 -0.11 -1.55 4.85
C GLU A 54 0.63 -0.70 3.82
N ILE A 55 -0.08 -0.22 2.78
CA ILE A 55 0.47 0.60 1.71
C ILE A 55 -0.21 1.98 1.70
N GLY A 56 0.54 3.02 2.07
CA GLY A 56 0.08 4.41 1.97
C GLY A 56 0.47 5.02 0.63
N HIS A 57 -0.53 5.41 -0.15
CA HIS A 57 -0.33 5.93 -1.50
C HIS A 57 -1.32 7.05 -1.87
N ARG A 58 -1.04 7.74 -2.97
CA ARG A 58 -1.97 8.68 -3.61
C ARG A 58 -1.72 8.73 -5.12
N ALA A 59 -2.73 9.09 -5.90
CA ALA A 59 -2.53 9.38 -7.33
C ALA A 59 -1.91 10.77 -7.53
N ARG A 60 -0.86 10.89 -8.35
CA ARG A 60 -0.22 12.19 -8.63
C ARG A 60 0.69 12.12 -9.86
N TRP A 61 0.72 13.20 -10.66
CA TRP A 61 1.72 13.43 -11.72
C TRP A 61 1.86 12.27 -12.73
N GLY A 62 0.76 11.75 -13.27
CA GLY A 62 0.81 10.65 -14.24
C GLY A 62 1.07 9.27 -13.62
N PHE A 63 1.11 9.18 -12.29
CA PHE A 63 1.20 7.90 -11.59
C PHE A 63 -0.13 7.52 -10.96
N ARG A 64 -0.57 6.29 -11.23
CA ARG A 64 -1.76 5.71 -10.57
C ARG A 64 -1.52 5.57 -9.07
N PHE A 65 -0.30 5.19 -8.68
CA PHE A 65 0.09 5.08 -7.28
C PHE A 65 1.45 5.73 -7.04
N VAL A 66 1.49 6.80 -6.25
CA VAL A 66 2.71 7.31 -5.62
C VAL A 66 2.75 6.77 -4.20
N VAL A 67 3.57 5.75 -3.96
CA VAL A 67 3.67 5.04 -2.69
C VAL A 67 4.75 5.70 -1.83
N PHE A 68 4.37 6.17 -0.66
CA PHE A 68 5.27 6.84 0.28
C PHE A 68 5.44 6.08 1.60
N HIS A 69 4.66 5.01 1.80
CA HIS A 69 4.64 4.22 3.01
C HIS A 69 4.37 2.75 2.71
N ALA A 70 5.17 1.85 3.30
CA ALA A 70 4.91 0.42 3.33
C ALA A 70 5.38 -0.20 4.65
N MET A 71 4.54 -1.04 5.26
CA MET A 71 4.87 -1.81 6.47
C MET A 71 4.10 -3.13 6.50
N ALA A 72 4.54 -4.10 7.30
CA ALA A 72 3.70 -5.23 7.66
C ALA A 72 2.42 -4.72 8.35
N ALA A 73 1.27 -5.29 7.96
CA ALA A 73 -0.02 -4.92 8.50
C ALA A 73 -0.07 -5.25 10.00
N ARG A 74 -0.28 -4.21 10.80
CA ARG A 74 -0.40 -4.31 12.24
C ARG A 74 -1.79 -4.85 12.59
N ASN A 75 -1.86 -5.62 13.67
CA ASN A 75 -3.10 -6.24 14.16
C ASN A 75 -4.28 -5.27 14.31
N GLN A 76 -4.02 -3.97 14.55
CA GLN A 76 -5.05 -2.93 14.64
C GLN A 76 -5.89 -2.71 13.37
N PHE A 77 -5.43 -3.16 12.20
CA PHE A 77 -6.21 -3.15 10.95
C PHE A 77 -6.75 -4.53 10.55
N LEU A 78 -6.30 -5.60 11.22
CA LEU A 78 -6.73 -6.98 11.00
C LEU A 78 -7.85 -7.40 11.95
N LEU A 79 -7.90 -6.77 13.12
CA LEU A 79 -8.95 -6.96 14.12
C LEU A 79 -9.97 -5.84 13.97
N HIS A 80 -11.16 -6.18 13.47
CA HIS A 80 -12.35 -5.39 13.76
C HIS A 80 -12.60 -5.55 15.27
N ASP A 81 -12.44 -4.49 16.06
CA ASP A 81 -13.01 -4.45 17.40
C ASP A 81 -14.53 -4.29 17.24
N GLU A 82 -15.28 -5.39 17.38
CA GLU A 82 -16.74 -5.39 17.46
C GLU A 82 -17.17 -4.85 18.83
N GLY A 83 -16.85 -3.59 19.08
CA GLY A 83 -17.07 -2.89 20.34
C GLY A 83 -18.22 -1.88 20.28
N ARG A 84 -19.39 -2.21 19.70
CA ARG A 84 -20.71 -1.70 20.14
C ARG A 84 -21.90 -2.40 19.47
#